data_AF-A0A6V7R1Z7-F1
#
_entry.id   AF-A0A6V7R1Z7-F1
#
_cell.length_a   1.000
_cell.length_b   1.000
_cell.length_c   1.000
_cell.angle_alpha   90.00
_cell.angle_beta   90.00
_cell.angle_gamma   90.00
#
_symmetry.space_group_name_H-M   'P 1'
#
loop_
_entity.id
_entity.type
_entity.pdbx_description
1 polymer ?
#
loop_
_entity_poly.entity_id
_entity_poly.type
_entity_poly.pdbx_seq_one_letter_code
_entity_poly.pdbx_strand_id
1 'polypeptide(L)'
;MIRKNVLGWALLLSLCVILAACSNNDESSDNESEPDETKETEETTEDETEDASDEAEESTEEVPAAEEGDIVHITAEQSLEHVMDELITLFEENNEDIKIDVQYGHTETLTEDLIEGNDKDMDIYFSSDDEGYDSLVEAGILNQLATKYLLINELVLVTGSDNEDIATYNDIFNNEDVSLTIVDPEHSLSGTKAEELLVHEEERNMNPDNVKTVEDTEAALKDIAANSTDAGFLLRTDISTDDDVRIISRAPRSITKPLVYGLGLSNGVDDGSAADTFYNYLQSEEALEIFTNYGYIV
;
A
#
# COMPACT_ATOMS: atom_id res chain seq x y z
N MET A 1 -10.82 -3.09 50.88
CA MET A 1 -11.56 -2.08 51.68
C MET A 1 -10.99 -0.72 51.28
N ILE A 2 -11.66 0.28 50.70
CA ILE A 2 -13.06 0.73 50.75
C ILE A 2 -13.27 1.73 49.57
N ARG A 3 -14.38 1.51 48.82
CA ARG A 3 -15.37 2.43 48.19
C ARG A 3 -14.87 3.56 47.27
N LYS A 4 -15.23 3.56 45.96
CA LYS A 4 -16.54 3.92 45.34
C LYS A 4 -17.03 5.33 45.69
N ASN A 5 -17.08 6.22 44.70
CA ASN A 5 -18.02 7.33 44.64
C ASN A 5 -18.73 7.36 43.28
N VAL A 6 -20.06 7.30 43.37
CA VAL A 6 -21.09 7.40 42.35
C VAL A 6 -21.81 8.72 42.62
N LEU A 7 -22.16 9.48 41.57
CA LEU A 7 -23.29 10.42 41.44
C LEU A 7 -22.99 11.21 40.16
N GLY A 8 -23.68 11.06 39.03
CA GLY A 8 -25.13 11.13 38.84
C GLY A 8 -25.52 12.59 38.68
N TRP A 9 -26.15 12.96 37.57
CA TRP A 9 -27.33 13.85 37.49
C TRP A 9 -27.92 13.80 36.08
N ALA A 10 -29.24 13.82 36.07
CA ALA A 10 -30.12 13.48 34.97
C ALA A 10 -30.85 14.72 34.43
N LEU A 11 -31.36 14.56 33.21
CA LEU A 11 -32.60 15.12 32.66
C LEU A 11 -32.75 16.65 32.56
N LEU A 12 -32.97 17.13 31.32
CA LEU A 12 -34.06 18.06 31.05
C LEU A 12 -34.62 17.85 29.64
N LEU A 13 -35.94 17.81 29.62
CA LEU A 13 -36.89 17.35 28.60
C LEU A 13 -37.66 18.58 28.12
N SER A 14 -37.80 18.82 26.83
CA SER A 14 -38.87 19.65 26.22
C SER A 14 -38.80 19.49 24.71
N LEU A 15 -39.61 18.68 24.04
CA LEU A 15 -41.05 18.77 23.78
C LEU A 15 -41.47 20.06 23.06
N CYS A 16 -41.73 19.95 21.75
CA CYS A 16 -42.75 20.69 21.01
C CYS A 16 -43.18 19.81 19.81
N VAL A 17 -44.37 19.21 19.93
CA VAL A 17 -45.17 18.59 18.87
C VAL A 17 -46.27 19.59 18.48
N ILE A 18 -46.97 19.34 17.36
CA ILE A 18 -48.35 19.76 16.96
C ILE A 18 -48.33 20.82 15.82
N LEU A 19 -49.00 20.71 14.66
CA LEU A 19 -50.04 19.81 14.09
C LEU A 19 -50.21 20.06 12.56
N ALA A 20 -50.68 19.03 11.84
CA ALA A 20 -51.76 18.97 10.82
C ALA A 20 -51.77 19.94 9.60
N ALA A 21 -52.30 19.62 8.40
CA ALA A 21 -53.38 18.72 8.00
C ALA A 21 -53.39 18.45 6.46
N CYS A 22 -54.10 17.37 6.08
CA CYS A 22 -54.83 16.99 4.83
C CYS A 22 -54.80 17.94 3.60
N SER A 23 -54.89 17.50 2.34
CA SER A 23 -55.97 16.70 1.73
C SER A 23 -55.74 16.52 0.20
N ASN A 24 -56.39 15.49 -0.35
CA ASN A 24 -56.52 15.03 -1.74
C ASN A 24 -57.13 16.00 -2.78
N ASN A 25 -56.84 15.64 -4.04
CA ASN A 25 -57.69 15.57 -5.25
C ASN A 25 -58.01 16.78 -6.14
N ASP A 26 -57.81 16.48 -7.44
CA ASP A 26 -58.65 16.68 -8.63
C ASP A 26 -58.83 18.06 -9.28
N GLU A 27 -58.40 18.04 -10.55
CA GLU A 27 -59.11 18.44 -11.77
C GLU A 27 -59.43 19.91 -12.12
N SER A 28 -59.09 20.19 -13.39
CA SER A 28 -59.76 21.04 -14.38
C SER A 28 -59.60 22.57 -14.23
N SER A 29 -58.87 23.20 -15.16
CA SER A 29 -59.33 23.82 -16.44
C SER A 29 -59.69 25.30 -16.20
N ASP A 30 -59.39 26.30 -17.01
CA ASP A 30 -59.28 26.48 -18.47
C ASP A 30 -58.29 27.65 -18.71
N ASN A 31 -57.34 27.57 -19.66
CA ASN A 31 -57.44 27.66 -21.11
C ASN A 31 -57.68 29.08 -21.65
N GLU A 32 -56.79 29.48 -22.56
CA GLU A 32 -56.93 30.33 -23.77
C GLU A 32 -55.51 30.84 -24.09
N SER A 33 -54.90 30.64 -25.26
CA SER A 33 -55.47 30.48 -26.60
C SER A 33 -54.44 29.89 -27.59
N GLU A 34 -54.92 28.92 -28.34
CA GLU A 34 -54.57 28.45 -29.70
C GLU A 34 -54.53 29.59 -30.76
N PRO A 35 -54.16 29.40 -32.06
CA PRO A 35 -54.27 28.19 -32.91
C PRO A 35 -52.99 27.80 -33.70
N ASP A 36 -52.73 26.50 -34.02
CA ASP A 36 -53.33 25.63 -35.08
C ASP A 36 -52.61 25.85 -36.45
N GLU A 37 -52.24 24.90 -37.32
CA GLU A 37 -52.70 23.54 -37.65
C GLU A 37 -51.53 22.70 -38.24
N THR A 38 -51.55 21.39 -37.93
CA THR A 38 -51.33 20.16 -38.74
C THR A 38 -50.55 20.18 -40.09
N LYS A 39 -49.76 19.12 -40.35
CA LYS A 39 -50.19 17.83 -40.96
C LYS A 39 -49.01 16.88 -41.30
N GLU A 40 -49.15 15.59 -41.00
CA GLU A 40 -48.49 14.47 -41.72
C GLU A 40 -49.11 14.33 -43.14
N THR A 41 -48.58 13.63 -44.16
CA THR A 41 -48.25 12.19 -44.25
C THR A 41 -47.58 11.84 -45.61
N GLU A 42 -47.02 10.63 -45.69
CA GLU A 42 -46.93 9.70 -46.86
C GLU A 42 -45.75 9.83 -47.86
N GLU A 43 -44.88 8.79 -47.91
CA GLU A 43 -44.67 7.79 -49.00
C GLU A 43 -43.74 8.33 -50.12
N THR A 44 -42.85 7.59 -50.80
CA THR A 44 -42.84 6.21 -51.31
C THR A 44 -41.41 5.81 -51.73
N THR A 45 -41.16 4.50 -51.84
CA THR A 45 -39.97 3.79 -52.38
C THR A 45 -39.88 3.78 -53.92
N GLU A 46 -38.70 3.33 -54.43
CA GLU A 46 -38.29 2.87 -55.80
C GLU A 46 -37.08 3.68 -56.34
N ASP A 47 -36.03 3.16 -56.99
CA ASP A 47 -35.51 1.81 -57.32
C ASP A 47 -34.08 1.99 -57.91
N GLU A 48 -33.24 0.93 -57.85
CA GLU A 48 -32.10 0.45 -58.69
C GLU A 48 -31.30 1.41 -59.66
N THR A 49 -29.99 1.28 -59.99
CA THR A 49 -29.05 0.14 -60.17
C THR A 49 -27.59 0.63 -60.46
N GLU A 50 -26.62 -0.27 -60.21
CA GLU A 50 -25.33 -0.54 -60.90
C GLU A 50 -24.14 0.46 -60.89
N ASP A 51 -23.00 0.05 -60.30
CA ASP A 51 -21.81 -0.36 -61.09
C ASP A 51 -20.83 -1.18 -60.22
N ALA A 52 -20.14 -2.13 -60.85
CA ALA A 52 -19.33 -3.18 -60.25
C ALA A 52 -17.83 -3.03 -60.59
N SER A 53 -16.97 -3.28 -59.61
CA SER A 53 -15.53 -3.63 -59.76
C SER A 53 -14.99 -3.96 -58.36
N ASP A 54 -14.13 -4.92 -58.07
CA ASP A 54 -13.53 -6.07 -58.73
C ASP A 54 -12.87 -6.83 -57.55
N GLU A 55 -12.99 -8.14 -57.47
CA GLU A 55 -12.44 -8.94 -56.36
C GLU A 55 -10.91 -9.06 -56.47
N ALA A 56 -10.22 -8.80 -55.36
CA ALA A 56 -8.88 -9.31 -55.11
C ALA A 56 -8.87 -9.93 -53.71
N GLU A 57 -8.96 -11.26 -53.66
CA GLU A 57 -8.74 -12.06 -52.45
C GLU A 57 -7.26 -11.95 -52.05
N GLU A 58 -6.99 -11.21 -50.97
CA GLU A 58 -5.74 -11.31 -50.22
C GLU A 58 -6.00 -12.23 -49.03
N SER A 59 -5.51 -13.46 -49.14
CA SER A 59 -5.52 -14.46 -48.06
C SER A 59 -4.55 -14.01 -46.97
N THR A 60 -5.05 -13.30 -45.97
CA THR A 60 -4.33 -13.06 -44.72
C THR A 60 -4.28 -14.36 -43.94
N GLU A 61 -3.11 -15.03 -43.91
CA GLU A 61 -2.83 -16.04 -42.90
C GLU A 61 -2.89 -15.37 -41.53
N GLU A 62 -3.91 -15.71 -40.73
CA GLU A 62 -3.93 -15.35 -39.32
C GLU A 62 -2.78 -16.06 -38.61
N VAL A 63 -1.79 -15.28 -38.20
CA VAL A 63 -0.80 -15.70 -37.20
C VAL A 63 -1.58 -15.98 -35.92
N PRO A 64 -1.46 -17.16 -35.28
CA PRO A 64 -2.15 -17.41 -34.04
C PRO A 64 -1.70 -16.37 -33.00
N ALA A 65 -2.67 -15.71 -32.37
CA ALA A 65 -2.42 -14.88 -31.20
C ALA A 65 -1.67 -15.72 -30.17
N ALA A 66 -0.58 -15.19 -29.62
CA ALA A 66 0.07 -15.77 -28.46
C ALA A 66 -0.99 -15.95 -27.37
N GLU A 67 -1.03 -17.11 -26.70
CA GLU A 67 -1.91 -17.29 -25.55
C GLU A 67 -1.53 -16.22 -24.50
N GLU A 68 -2.49 -15.38 -24.11
CA GLU A 68 -2.29 -14.43 -23.01
C GLU A 68 -2.10 -15.26 -21.74
N GLY A 69 -0.90 -15.19 -21.15
CA GLY A 69 -0.61 -15.82 -19.87
C GLY A 69 -1.48 -15.24 -18.74
N ASP A 70 -1.67 -16.01 -17.67
CA ASP A 70 -2.43 -15.58 -16.50
C ASP A 70 -1.69 -14.42 -15.80
N ILE A 71 -2.38 -13.32 -15.51
CA ILE A 71 -1.83 -12.19 -14.76
C ILE A 71 -2.25 -12.31 -13.29
N VAL A 72 -1.29 -12.25 -12.38
CA VAL A 72 -1.51 -12.18 -10.93
C VAL A 72 -1.35 -10.73 -10.49
N HIS A 73 -2.40 -10.16 -9.90
CA HIS A 73 -2.40 -8.79 -9.42
C HIS A 73 -2.09 -8.72 -7.93
N ILE A 74 -1.09 -7.90 -7.58
CA ILE A 74 -0.60 -7.78 -6.21
C ILE A 74 -0.67 -6.33 -5.78
N THR A 75 -1.24 -6.10 -4.61
CA THR A 75 -1.18 -4.81 -3.94
C THR A 75 -0.21 -4.91 -2.77
N ALA A 76 0.92 -4.20 -2.86
CA ALA A 76 2.04 -4.36 -1.95
C ALA A 76 2.55 -3.02 -1.40
N GLU A 77 3.02 -3.02 -0.16
CA GLU A 77 3.67 -1.85 0.43
C GLU A 77 4.96 -1.52 -0.31
N GLN A 78 5.20 -0.23 -0.60
CA GLN A 78 6.33 0.23 -1.42
C GLN A 78 7.70 -0.28 -0.94
N SER A 79 7.90 -0.44 0.37
CA SER A 79 9.15 -0.97 0.91
C SER A 79 9.56 -2.35 0.38
N LEU A 80 8.62 -3.12 -0.20
CA LEU A 80 8.85 -4.44 -0.79
C LEU A 80 9.36 -4.38 -2.24
N GLU A 81 9.34 -3.22 -2.90
CA GLU A 81 9.57 -3.08 -4.35
C GLU A 81 10.86 -3.77 -4.82
N HIS A 82 12.00 -3.45 -4.20
CA HIS A 82 13.28 -4.00 -4.61
C HIS A 82 13.44 -5.52 -4.43
N VAL A 83 12.84 -6.09 -3.37
CA VAL A 83 12.91 -7.53 -3.13
C VAL A 83 11.93 -8.29 -4.03
N MET A 84 10.77 -7.68 -4.29
CA MET A 84 9.75 -8.24 -5.17
C MET A 84 10.22 -8.26 -6.62
N ASP A 85 10.96 -7.26 -7.10
CA ASP A 85 11.53 -7.26 -8.46
C ASP A 85 12.41 -8.51 -8.73
N GLU A 86 13.27 -8.88 -7.78
CA GLU A 86 14.10 -10.10 -7.89
C GLU A 86 13.22 -11.36 -7.83
N LEU A 87 12.31 -11.43 -6.86
CA LEU A 87 11.42 -12.58 -6.68
C LEU A 87 10.53 -12.83 -7.90
N ILE A 88 9.98 -11.77 -8.48
CA ILE A 88 9.14 -11.81 -9.69
C ILE A 88 9.96 -12.29 -10.88
N THR A 89 11.15 -11.72 -11.08
CA THR A 89 12.04 -12.13 -12.17
C THR A 89 12.32 -13.63 -12.11
N LEU A 90 12.74 -14.14 -10.95
CA LEU A 90 13.04 -15.57 -10.76
C LEU A 90 11.80 -16.46 -10.90
N PHE A 91 10.64 -15.99 -10.46
CA PHE A 91 9.39 -16.72 -10.60
C PHE A 91 8.97 -16.84 -12.07
N GLU A 92 8.96 -15.74 -12.80
CA GLU A 92 8.54 -15.70 -14.20
C GLU A 92 9.50 -16.48 -15.11
N GLU A 93 10.80 -16.53 -14.81
CA GLU A 93 11.77 -17.38 -15.53
C GLU A 93 11.42 -18.88 -15.46
N ASN A 94 10.72 -19.31 -14.40
CA ASN A 94 10.31 -20.69 -14.20
C ASN A 94 8.83 -20.93 -14.53
N ASN A 95 8.06 -19.88 -14.82
CA ASN A 95 6.62 -19.91 -15.07
C ASN A 95 6.29 -18.95 -16.22
N GLU A 96 6.72 -19.26 -17.44
CA GLU A 96 6.62 -18.36 -18.61
C GLU A 96 5.17 -17.90 -18.93
N ASP A 97 4.17 -18.72 -18.54
CA ASP A 97 2.74 -18.47 -18.75
C ASP A 97 2.07 -17.64 -17.63
N ILE A 98 2.80 -17.27 -16.57
CA ILE A 98 2.28 -16.46 -15.45
C ILE A 98 3.03 -15.14 -15.41
N LYS A 99 2.29 -14.03 -15.37
CA LYS A 99 2.80 -12.66 -15.21
C LYS A 99 2.41 -12.07 -13.88
N ILE A 100 3.33 -11.33 -13.27
CA ILE A 100 3.07 -10.65 -12.01
C ILE A 100 2.96 -9.15 -12.25
N ASP A 101 1.84 -8.57 -11.86
CA ASP A 101 1.59 -7.13 -11.89
C ASP A 101 1.44 -6.62 -10.46
N VAL A 102 2.24 -5.61 -10.09
CA VAL A 102 2.28 -5.11 -8.71
C VAL A 102 1.95 -3.62 -8.66
N GLN A 103 0.94 -3.30 -7.86
CA GLN A 103 0.66 -1.94 -7.41
C GLN A 103 1.37 -1.70 -6.07
N TYR A 104 2.41 -0.86 -6.09
CA TYR A 104 3.09 -0.40 -4.90
C TYR A 104 2.46 0.89 -4.33
N GLY A 105 2.44 1.03 -3.01
CA GLY A 105 1.97 2.26 -2.37
C GLY A 105 2.15 2.31 -0.85
N HIS A 106 1.66 3.39 -0.25
CA HIS A 106 1.56 3.52 1.21
C HIS A 106 0.42 2.68 1.74
N THR A 107 0.67 1.94 2.81
CA THR A 107 -0.26 0.90 3.28
C THR A 107 -1.65 1.41 3.60
N GLU A 108 -1.77 2.56 4.25
CA GLU A 108 -3.08 3.17 4.58
C GLU A 108 -3.89 3.47 3.31
N THR A 109 -3.25 4.05 2.29
CA THR A 109 -3.89 4.34 1.00
C THR A 109 -4.30 3.07 0.26
N LEU A 110 -3.42 2.05 0.23
CA LEU A 110 -3.74 0.77 -0.40
C LEU A 110 -4.94 0.08 0.27
N THR A 111 -4.99 0.09 1.60
CA THR A 111 -6.11 -0.46 2.38
C THR A 111 -7.41 0.31 2.10
N GLU A 112 -7.36 1.64 2.09
CA GLU A 112 -8.52 2.48 1.76
C GLU A 112 -9.02 2.21 0.34
N ASP A 113 -8.13 2.16 -0.65
CA ASP A 113 -8.50 1.90 -2.05
C ASP A 113 -9.19 0.54 -2.24
N LEU A 114 -8.71 -0.51 -1.57
CA LEU A 114 -9.34 -1.83 -1.57
C LEU A 114 -10.74 -1.80 -0.92
N ILE A 115 -10.89 -1.12 0.22
CA ILE A 115 -12.18 -0.99 0.92
C ILE A 115 -13.19 -0.18 0.09
N GLU A 116 -12.75 0.87 -0.60
CA GLU A 116 -13.58 1.67 -1.50
C GLU A 116 -13.90 0.94 -2.81
N GLY A 117 -13.17 -0.13 -3.12
CA GLY A 117 -13.30 -0.91 -4.35
C GLY A 117 -12.70 -0.20 -5.56
N ASN A 118 -11.68 0.62 -5.36
CA ASN A 118 -10.86 1.22 -6.43
C ASN A 118 -9.92 0.18 -7.05
N ASP A 119 -9.58 -0.86 -6.29
CA ASP A 119 -8.89 -2.07 -6.72
C ASP A 119 -9.75 -3.29 -6.37
N LYS A 120 -10.20 -4.03 -7.39
CA LYS A 120 -11.13 -5.17 -7.24
C LYS A 120 -10.57 -6.48 -7.77
N ASP A 121 -9.49 -6.40 -8.54
CA ASP A 121 -8.90 -7.54 -9.24
C ASP A 121 -7.65 -8.04 -8.51
N MET A 122 -7.32 -7.43 -7.36
CA MET A 122 -6.25 -7.86 -6.46
C MET A 122 -6.41 -9.33 -6.05
N ASP A 123 -5.34 -10.11 -6.27
CA ASP A 123 -5.21 -11.49 -5.83
C ASP A 123 -4.48 -11.59 -4.49
N ILE A 124 -3.40 -10.82 -4.31
CA ILE A 124 -2.52 -10.88 -3.14
C ILE A 124 -2.35 -9.48 -2.54
N TYR A 125 -2.45 -9.40 -1.21
CA TYR A 125 -2.15 -8.21 -0.43
C TYR A 125 -0.94 -8.43 0.47
N PHE A 126 0.12 -7.63 0.30
CA PHE A 126 1.38 -7.78 1.02
C PHE A 126 1.82 -6.46 1.67
N SER A 127 1.54 -6.27 2.95
CA SER A 127 1.86 -5.02 3.65
C SER A 127 2.15 -5.24 5.13
N SER A 128 2.62 -4.20 5.83
CA SER A 128 2.91 -4.23 7.26
C SER A 128 1.81 -3.70 8.20
N ASP A 129 0.57 -3.59 7.73
CA ASP A 129 -0.56 -3.00 8.47
C ASP A 129 -1.50 -4.05 9.08
N ASP A 130 -1.26 -4.36 10.36
CA ASP A 130 -2.12 -5.25 11.14
C ASP A 130 -3.60 -4.80 11.16
N GLU A 131 -3.87 -3.49 11.29
CA GLU A 131 -5.24 -2.96 11.36
C GLU A 131 -5.92 -3.02 9.97
N GLY A 132 -5.15 -2.81 8.91
CA GLY A 132 -5.58 -2.98 7.53
C GLY A 132 -5.93 -4.43 7.20
N TYR A 133 -5.13 -5.41 7.65
CA TYR A 133 -5.49 -6.83 7.49
C TYR A 133 -6.82 -7.17 8.13
N ASP A 134 -7.02 -6.75 9.39
CA ASP A 134 -8.29 -6.97 10.09
C ASP A 134 -9.46 -6.34 9.33
N SER A 135 -9.29 -5.09 8.85
CA SER A 135 -10.31 -4.37 8.10
C SER A 135 -10.65 -5.05 6.77
N LEU A 136 -9.66 -5.52 6.01
CA LEU A 136 -9.85 -6.21 4.73
C LEU A 136 -10.48 -7.60 4.91
N VAL A 137 -10.16 -8.29 6.00
CA VAL A 137 -10.82 -9.56 6.37
C VAL A 137 -12.28 -9.31 6.77
N GLU A 138 -12.56 -8.29 7.59
CA GLU A 138 -13.93 -7.93 7.98
C GLU A 138 -14.78 -7.49 6.78
N ALA A 139 -14.18 -6.81 5.81
CA ALA A 139 -14.82 -6.44 4.55
C ALA A 139 -15.06 -7.64 3.60
N GLY A 140 -14.50 -8.82 3.90
CA GLY A 140 -14.59 -10.01 3.07
C GLY A 140 -13.75 -9.92 1.79
N ILE A 141 -12.74 -9.05 1.75
CA ILE A 141 -11.80 -8.92 0.64
C ILE A 141 -10.72 -10.01 0.79
N LEU A 142 -10.10 -10.12 1.98
CA LEU A 142 -9.09 -11.13 2.26
C LEU A 142 -9.64 -12.39 2.92
N ASN A 143 -9.03 -13.52 2.59
CA ASN A 143 -9.29 -14.79 3.24
C ASN A 143 -8.48 -14.90 4.53
N GLN A 144 -9.18 -14.83 5.67
CA GLN A 144 -8.56 -14.92 7.00
C GLN A 144 -7.65 -16.15 7.18
N LEU A 145 -8.00 -17.29 6.59
CA LEU A 145 -7.21 -18.52 6.73
C LEU A 145 -5.97 -18.55 5.82
N ALA A 146 -5.93 -17.67 4.82
CA ALA A 146 -4.83 -17.49 3.89
C ALA A 146 -4.05 -16.18 4.13
N THR A 147 -4.22 -15.56 5.31
CA THR A 147 -3.38 -14.44 5.77
C THR A 147 -2.34 -14.95 6.75
N LYS A 148 -1.06 -14.73 6.46
CA LYS A 148 0.06 -15.14 7.33
C LYS A 148 1.08 -14.04 7.47
N TYR A 149 1.55 -13.80 8.70
CA TYR A 149 2.72 -12.97 8.92
C TYR A 149 3.97 -13.68 8.45
N LEU A 150 4.71 -13.03 7.54
CA LEU A 150 5.82 -13.61 6.83
C LEU A 150 7.14 -12.91 7.15
N LEU A 151 7.13 -11.57 7.19
CA LEU A 151 8.36 -10.79 7.32
C LEU A 151 8.25 -9.82 8.51
N ILE A 152 9.40 -9.48 9.08
CA ILE A 152 9.54 -8.38 10.01
C ILE A 152 10.65 -7.46 9.50
N ASN A 153 10.36 -6.16 9.50
CA ASN A 153 11.35 -5.12 9.32
C ASN A 153 11.42 -4.26 10.59
N GLU A 154 12.56 -3.62 10.83
CA GLU A 154 12.76 -2.78 12.00
C GLU A 154 13.63 -1.57 11.67
N LEU A 155 13.32 -0.45 12.31
CA LEU A 155 14.18 0.73 12.31
C LEU A 155 15.45 0.42 13.11
N VAL A 156 16.60 0.73 12.56
CA VAL A 156 17.91 0.47 13.15
C VAL A 156 18.75 1.74 13.22
N LEU A 157 19.60 1.82 14.24
CA LEU A 157 20.68 2.79 14.33
C LEU A 157 21.88 2.28 13.55
N VAL A 158 22.40 3.12 12.66
CA VAL A 158 23.47 2.81 11.71
C VAL A 158 24.60 3.81 11.87
N THR A 159 25.85 3.37 11.75
CA THR A 159 27.04 4.24 11.72
C THR A 159 27.95 3.82 10.57
N GLY A 160 28.94 4.66 10.21
CA GLY A 160 30.04 4.24 9.36
C GLY A 160 30.76 3.03 9.96
N SER A 161 31.32 2.16 9.11
CA SER A 161 31.98 0.92 9.56
C SER A 161 33.14 1.16 10.51
N ASP A 162 33.87 2.27 10.32
CA ASP A 162 35.04 2.67 11.11
C ASP A 162 34.69 3.58 12.31
N ASN A 163 33.43 3.99 12.47
CA ASN A 163 33.02 4.80 13.62
C ASN A 163 32.92 3.89 14.85
N GLU A 164 33.80 4.08 15.84
CA GLU A 164 33.78 3.33 17.11
C GLU A 164 33.15 4.11 18.28
N ASP A 165 32.85 5.40 18.08
CA ASP A 165 32.36 6.30 19.13
C ASP A 165 30.91 5.99 19.53
N ILE A 166 30.13 5.42 18.60
CA ILE A 166 28.75 4.99 18.82
C ILE A 166 28.69 3.46 18.75
N ALA A 167 28.59 2.81 19.92
CA ALA A 167 28.57 1.35 20.02
C ALA A 167 27.21 0.80 20.48
N THR A 168 26.36 1.67 21.03
CA THR A 168 25.03 1.34 21.53
C THR A 168 24.04 2.46 21.20
N TYR A 169 22.75 2.14 21.20
CA TYR A 169 21.67 3.12 21.03
C TYR A 169 21.81 4.35 21.96
N ASN A 170 22.28 4.17 23.19
CA ASN A 170 22.36 5.27 24.14
C ASN A 170 23.53 6.22 23.90
N ASP A 171 24.52 5.82 23.10
CA ASP A 171 25.71 6.65 22.88
C ASP A 171 25.40 7.93 22.10
N ILE A 172 24.36 7.93 21.27
CA ILE A 172 23.91 9.12 20.52
C ILE A 172 23.39 10.24 21.44
N PHE A 173 23.07 9.93 22.70
CA PHE A 173 22.60 10.91 23.68
C PHE A 173 23.69 11.31 24.69
N ASN A 174 24.86 10.66 24.66
CA ASN A 174 25.94 10.94 25.61
C ASN A 174 26.70 12.23 25.26
N ASN A 175 26.54 12.73 24.03
CA ASN A 175 27.15 13.94 23.52
C ASN A 175 26.12 14.72 22.67
N GLU A 176 25.92 16.00 22.99
CA GLU A 176 24.96 16.85 22.27
C GLU A 176 25.41 17.19 20.83
N ASP A 177 26.71 17.05 20.54
CA ASP A 177 27.31 17.32 19.23
C ASP A 177 27.15 16.17 18.22
N VAL A 178 26.55 15.03 18.62
CA VAL A 178 26.31 13.91 17.71
C VAL A 178 25.38 14.35 16.59
N SER A 179 25.86 14.20 15.36
CA SER A 179 25.11 14.44 14.14
C SER A 179 24.36 13.18 13.71
N LEU A 180 23.08 13.35 13.37
CA LEU A 180 22.21 12.28 12.91
C LEU A 180 21.69 12.59 11.51
N THR A 181 21.44 11.55 10.71
CA THR A 181 20.72 11.70 9.44
C THR A 181 19.50 10.79 9.39
N ILE A 182 18.43 11.30 8.79
CA ILE A 182 17.20 10.60 8.50
C ILE A 182 16.81 10.87 7.06
N VAL A 183 16.15 9.91 6.41
CA VAL A 183 15.52 10.15 5.10
C VAL A 183 14.29 11.04 5.29
N ASP A 184 13.91 11.80 4.27
CA ASP A 184 12.71 12.62 4.27
C ASP A 184 11.45 11.79 4.64
N PRO A 185 10.78 12.12 5.76
CA PRO A 185 9.57 11.43 6.19
C PRO A 185 8.41 11.50 5.20
N GLU A 186 8.38 12.49 4.30
CA GLU A 186 7.35 12.60 3.26
C GLU A 186 7.50 11.54 2.15
N HIS A 187 8.70 10.97 2.00
CA HIS A 187 9.07 10.13 0.87
C HIS A 187 9.55 8.72 1.26
N SER A 188 9.84 8.48 2.55
CA SER A 188 10.36 7.19 3.00
C SER A 188 9.79 6.77 4.34
N LEU A 189 9.43 5.49 4.42
CA LEU A 189 9.01 4.83 5.67
C LEU A 189 10.11 4.85 6.74
N SER A 190 11.39 4.77 6.36
CA SER A 190 12.50 4.88 7.31
C SER A 190 12.57 6.29 7.91
N GLY A 191 12.31 7.32 7.09
CA GLY A 191 12.15 8.70 7.53
C GLY A 191 10.99 8.88 8.50
N THR A 192 9.79 8.39 8.14
CA THR A 192 8.60 8.45 9.01
C THR A 192 8.86 7.81 10.37
N LYS A 193 9.44 6.60 10.40
CA LYS A 193 9.75 5.90 11.66
C LYS A 193 10.87 6.55 12.45
N ALA A 194 11.85 7.15 11.78
CA ALA A 194 12.88 7.93 12.45
C ALA A 194 12.32 9.20 13.08
N GLU A 195 11.41 9.92 12.39
CA GLU A 195 10.75 11.10 12.95
C GLU A 195 9.91 10.74 14.19
N GLU A 196 9.08 9.68 14.12
CA GLU A 196 8.33 9.16 15.27
C GLU A 196 9.26 8.89 16.49
N LEU A 197 10.41 8.27 16.24
CA LEU A 197 11.42 7.99 17.26
C LEU A 197 12.01 9.27 17.85
N LEU A 198 12.41 10.22 17.01
CA LEU A 198 13.09 11.44 17.43
C LEU A 198 12.15 12.38 18.21
N VAL A 199 10.86 12.46 17.81
CA VAL A 199 9.84 13.21 18.56
C VAL A 199 9.65 12.61 19.96
N HIS A 200 9.65 11.28 20.09
CA HIS A 200 9.56 10.64 21.39
C HIS A 200 10.81 10.89 22.26
N GLU A 201 11.98 11.04 21.64
CA GLU A 201 13.26 11.25 22.32
C GLU A 201 13.67 12.73 22.45
N GLU A 202 12.80 13.69 22.09
CA GLU A 202 13.09 15.13 22.04
C GLU A 202 13.62 15.70 23.37
N GLU A 203 13.16 15.17 24.51
CA GLU A 203 13.59 15.62 25.85
C GLU A 203 14.96 15.08 26.27
N ARG A 204 15.61 14.25 25.45
CA ARG A 204 16.94 13.71 25.74
C ARG A 204 18.03 14.72 25.35
N ASN A 205 19.27 14.38 25.68
CA ASN A 205 20.44 15.22 25.42
C ASN A 205 20.87 15.13 23.94
N MET A 206 19.96 15.53 23.04
CA MET A 206 20.13 15.57 21.59
C MET A 206 19.79 16.97 21.10
N ASN A 207 20.62 17.53 20.21
CA ASN A 207 20.32 18.81 19.59
C ASN A 207 19.54 18.60 18.27
N PRO A 208 18.29 19.10 18.14
CA PRO A 208 17.53 18.97 16.90
C PRO A 208 18.25 19.59 15.68
N ASP A 209 19.07 20.63 15.88
CA ASP A 209 19.85 21.26 14.79
C ASP A 209 20.93 20.31 14.21
N ASN A 210 21.25 19.21 14.91
CA ASN A 210 22.20 18.20 14.48
C ASN A 210 21.53 17.03 13.73
N VAL A 211 20.21 17.06 13.54
CA VAL A 211 19.50 16.09 12.71
C VAL A 211 19.37 16.64 11.29
N LYS A 212 19.98 15.94 10.33
CA LYS A 212 19.94 16.26 8.91
C LYS A 212 18.95 15.35 8.19
N THR A 213 17.91 15.94 7.62
CA THR A 213 17.04 15.26 6.66
C THR A 213 17.67 15.23 5.27
N VAL A 214 17.68 14.07 4.62
CA VAL A 214 18.18 13.87 3.25
C VAL A 214 17.08 13.32 2.33
N GLU A 215 17.30 13.44 1.03
CA GLU A 215 16.28 13.14 0.00
C GLU A 215 15.93 11.66 -0.14
N ASP A 216 16.90 10.76 0.02
CA ASP A 216 16.70 9.32 -0.12
C ASP A 216 17.69 8.49 0.73
N THR A 217 17.50 7.18 0.74
CA THR A 217 18.33 6.21 1.45
C THR A 217 19.79 6.22 0.96
N GLU A 218 20.04 6.40 -0.34
CA GLU A 218 21.39 6.42 -0.91
C GLU A 218 22.19 7.61 -0.34
N ALA A 219 21.56 8.79 -0.27
CA ALA A 219 22.14 9.98 0.33
C ALA A 219 22.46 9.77 1.83
N ALA A 220 21.56 9.12 2.58
CA ALA A 220 21.77 8.82 4.00
C ALA A 220 22.95 7.88 4.21
N LEU A 221 22.97 6.75 3.49
CA LEU A 221 24.07 5.76 3.56
C LEU A 221 25.41 6.39 3.20
N LYS A 222 25.44 7.22 2.15
CA LYS A 222 26.65 7.92 1.73
C LYS A 222 27.18 8.87 2.80
N ASP A 223 26.31 9.65 3.44
CA ASP A 223 26.70 10.56 4.51
C ASP A 223 27.27 9.80 5.72
N ILE A 224 26.63 8.68 6.09
CA ILE A 224 27.05 7.82 7.20
C ILE A 224 28.40 7.12 6.88
N ALA A 225 28.52 6.51 5.71
CA ALA A 225 29.73 5.81 5.26
C ALA A 225 30.93 6.76 5.16
N ALA A 226 30.70 7.99 4.70
CA ALA A 226 31.73 9.03 4.62
C ALA A 226 32.08 9.67 5.97
N ASN A 227 31.41 9.27 7.07
CA ASN A 227 31.47 9.94 8.37
C ASN A 227 31.22 11.46 8.27
N SER A 228 30.38 11.88 7.32
CA SER A 228 29.90 13.27 7.23
C SER A 228 28.79 13.53 8.25
N THR A 229 28.16 12.46 8.71
CA THR A 229 27.26 12.39 9.86
C THR A 229 27.71 11.22 10.75
N ASP A 230 27.57 11.33 12.07
CA ASP A 230 28.04 10.30 13.00
C ASP A 230 27.20 9.03 12.94
N ALA A 231 25.87 9.17 12.81
CA ALA A 231 24.94 8.05 12.70
C ALA A 231 23.68 8.39 11.91
N GLY A 232 22.85 7.39 11.63
CA GLY A 232 21.51 7.61 11.08
C GLY A 232 20.52 6.53 11.50
N PHE A 233 19.25 6.80 11.24
CA PHE A 233 18.17 5.84 11.42
C PHE A 233 17.62 5.44 10.06
N LEU A 234 17.71 4.15 9.75
CA LEU A 234 17.25 3.54 8.51
C LEU A 234 16.45 2.28 8.81
N LEU A 235 15.65 1.79 7.87
CA LEU A 235 15.10 0.44 7.99
C LEU A 235 16.22 -0.57 7.77
N ARG A 236 16.10 -1.74 8.38
CA ARG A 236 17.10 -2.80 8.21
C ARG A 236 17.27 -3.20 6.75
N THR A 237 16.19 -3.16 5.97
CA THR A 237 16.16 -3.47 4.54
C THR A 237 16.79 -2.41 3.64
N ASP A 238 17.02 -1.21 4.18
CA ASP A 238 17.70 -0.12 3.47
C ASP A 238 19.22 -0.36 3.39
N ILE A 239 19.74 -1.40 4.05
CA ILE A 239 21.16 -1.59 4.29
C ILE A 239 21.64 -2.91 3.66
N SER A 240 22.55 -2.78 2.71
CA SER A 240 23.31 -3.86 2.10
C SER A 240 24.64 -4.10 2.82
N THR A 241 25.24 -5.27 2.59
CA THR A 241 26.60 -5.58 3.08
C THR A 241 27.70 -4.74 2.45
N ASP A 242 27.43 -4.09 1.32
CA ASP A 242 28.41 -3.32 0.54
C ASP A 242 28.40 -1.81 0.85
N ASP A 243 27.56 -1.35 1.78
CA ASP A 243 27.32 0.08 2.03
C ASP A 243 28.39 0.76 2.91
N ASP A 244 29.46 0.06 3.29
CA ASP A 244 30.50 0.56 4.22
C ASP A 244 29.93 1.09 5.56
N VAL A 245 28.75 0.63 5.96
CA VAL A 245 28.10 0.95 7.24
C VAL A 245 27.94 -0.28 8.13
N ARG A 246 27.62 -0.05 9.41
CA ARG A 246 27.29 -1.11 10.37
C ARG A 246 26.05 -0.78 11.18
N ILE A 247 25.21 -1.80 11.39
CA ILE A 247 24.05 -1.72 12.28
C ILE A 247 24.54 -1.83 13.74
N ILE A 248 24.22 -0.82 14.55
CA ILE A 248 24.55 -0.77 15.98
C ILE A 248 23.51 -1.51 16.81
N SER A 249 22.25 -1.19 16.56
CA SER A 249 21.13 -1.70 17.35
C SER A 249 19.82 -1.45 16.63
N ARG A 250 18.83 -2.32 16.87
CA ARG A 250 17.42 -1.97 16.62
C ARG A 250 17.01 -0.77 17.49
N ALA A 251 16.10 0.04 16.97
CA ALA A 251 15.43 1.06 17.76
C ALA A 251 14.61 0.42 18.91
N PRO A 252 14.39 1.11 20.03
CA PRO A 252 13.61 0.56 21.14
C PRO A 252 12.17 0.23 20.73
N ARG A 253 11.78 -1.04 20.84
CA ARG A 253 10.43 -1.53 20.48
C ARG A 253 9.28 -0.87 21.26
N SER A 254 9.58 -0.22 22.38
CA SER A 254 8.60 0.55 23.15
C SER A 254 8.25 1.89 22.51
N ILE A 255 9.07 2.35 21.56
CA ILE A 255 8.90 3.63 20.85
C ILE A 255 8.46 3.32 19.42
N THR A 256 9.29 2.61 18.66
CA THR A 256 8.98 2.19 17.29
C THR A 256 8.64 0.71 17.27
N LYS A 257 7.39 0.39 16.92
CA LYS A 257 7.00 -1.00 16.70
C LYS A 257 7.70 -1.54 15.45
N PRO A 258 8.14 -2.82 15.43
CA PRO A 258 8.55 -3.45 14.18
C PRO A 258 7.39 -3.46 13.18
N LEU A 259 7.74 -3.37 11.91
CA LEU A 259 6.83 -3.52 10.78
C LEU A 259 6.66 -5.03 10.54
N VAL A 260 5.44 -5.54 10.71
CA VAL A 260 5.16 -6.98 10.58
C VAL A 260 4.35 -7.18 9.30
N TYR A 261 4.98 -7.77 8.28
CA TYR A 261 4.35 -7.91 6.98
C TYR A 261 3.52 -9.18 6.92
N GLY A 262 2.23 -9.02 6.66
CA GLY A 262 1.34 -10.10 6.30
C GLY A 262 1.45 -10.43 4.81
N LEU A 263 1.10 -11.66 4.45
CA LEU A 263 0.84 -12.07 3.08
C LEU A 263 -0.58 -12.63 3.07
N GLY A 264 -1.50 -11.89 2.46
CA GLY A 264 -2.92 -12.22 2.40
C GLY A 264 -3.35 -12.59 1.00
N LEU A 265 -4.17 -13.63 0.87
CA LEU A 265 -4.82 -14.01 -0.38
C LEU A 265 -6.26 -13.49 -0.40
N SER A 266 -6.71 -12.99 -1.54
CA SER A 266 -8.11 -12.60 -1.75
C SER A 266 -9.06 -13.78 -1.58
N ASN A 267 -10.28 -13.53 -1.10
CA ASN A 267 -11.32 -14.57 -0.98
C ASN A 267 -11.75 -15.16 -2.33
N GLY A 268 -11.50 -14.45 -3.43
CA GLY A 268 -11.87 -14.90 -4.78
C GLY A 268 -10.85 -15.85 -5.42
N VAL A 269 -9.69 -16.07 -4.81
CA VAL A 269 -8.62 -16.88 -5.40
C VAL A 269 -8.89 -18.36 -5.13
N ASP A 270 -8.93 -19.14 -6.22
CA ASP A 270 -9.08 -20.59 -6.18
C ASP A 270 -7.73 -21.31 -5.95
N ASP A 271 -7.78 -22.45 -5.25
CA ASP A 271 -6.63 -23.34 -5.07
C ASP A 271 -6.06 -23.78 -6.44
N GLY A 272 -4.74 -23.71 -6.60
CA GLY A 272 -4.03 -24.10 -7.83
C GLY A 272 -4.12 -23.09 -8.98
N SER A 273 -4.66 -21.90 -8.74
CA SER A 273 -4.58 -20.76 -9.67
C SER A 273 -3.14 -20.22 -9.78
N ALA A 274 -2.91 -19.32 -10.74
CA ALA A 274 -1.65 -18.59 -10.86
C ALA A 274 -1.33 -17.79 -9.58
N ALA A 275 -2.34 -17.15 -9.01
CA ALA A 275 -2.22 -16.41 -7.75
C ALA A 275 -1.85 -17.31 -6.56
N ASP A 276 -2.51 -18.46 -6.39
CA ASP A 276 -2.14 -19.43 -5.35
C ASP A 276 -0.71 -19.96 -5.56
N THR A 277 -0.30 -20.17 -6.82
CA THR A 277 1.07 -20.58 -7.16
C THR A 277 2.11 -19.54 -6.72
N PHE A 278 1.90 -18.27 -7.04
CA PHE A 278 2.81 -17.20 -6.63
C PHE A 278 2.79 -16.95 -5.12
N TYR A 279 1.61 -16.98 -4.50
CA TYR A 279 1.44 -16.89 -3.05
C TYR A 279 2.26 -17.97 -2.31
N ASN A 280 2.23 -19.21 -2.80
CA ASN A 280 3.02 -20.29 -2.23
C ASN A 280 4.52 -20.13 -2.51
N TYR A 281 4.90 -19.62 -3.68
CA TYR A 281 6.30 -19.31 -4.00
C TYR A 281 6.91 -18.26 -3.05
N LEU A 282 6.18 -17.19 -2.72
CA LEU A 282 6.65 -16.17 -1.76
C LEU A 282 6.94 -16.73 -0.36
N GLN A 283 6.38 -17.91 -0.03
CA GLN A 283 6.61 -18.62 1.23
C GLN A 283 7.64 -19.76 1.12
N SER A 284 8.21 -19.98 -0.06
CA SER A 284 9.19 -21.03 -0.30
C SER A 284 10.52 -20.74 0.36
N GLU A 285 11.34 -21.78 0.61
CA GLU A 285 12.68 -21.61 1.18
C GLU A 285 13.55 -20.65 0.34
N GLU A 286 13.42 -20.70 -0.98
CA GLU A 286 14.13 -19.82 -1.92
C GLU A 286 13.72 -18.35 -1.73
N ALA A 287 12.41 -18.07 -1.72
CA ALA A 287 11.92 -16.71 -1.52
C ALA A 287 12.28 -16.15 -0.14
N LEU A 288 12.18 -16.97 0.91
CA LEU A 288 12.54 -16.59 2.28
C LEU A 288 14.05 -16.28 2.42
N GLU A 289 14.91 -17.00 1.69
CA GLU A 289 16.35 -16.70 1.64
C GLU A 289 16.59 -15.34 0.96
N ILE A 290 15.90 -15.04 -0.14
CA ILE A 290 15.98 -13.75 -0.82
C ILE A 290 15.51 -12.62 0.11
N PHE A 291 14.36 -12.75 0.77
CA PHE A 291 13.91 -11.78 1.77
C PHE A 291 14.96 -11.55 2.87
N THR A 292 15.59 -12.61 3.37
CA THR A 292 16.65 -12.53 4.37
C THR A 292 17.87 -11.78 3.86
N ASN A 293 18.26 -11.99 2.59
CA ASN A 293 19.38 -11.30 1.95
C ASN A 293 19.11 -9.80 1.78
N TYR A 294 17.85 -9.43 1.54
CA TYR A 294 17.37 -8.04 1.54
C TYR A 294 17.19 -7.46 2.95
N GLY A 295 17.51 -8.19 4.01
CA GLY A 295 17.52 -7.69 5.38
C GLY A 295 16.22 -7.90 6.16
N TYR A 296 15.17 -8.47 5.56
CA TYR A 296 13.98 -8.87 6.29
C TYR A 296 14.30 -9.99 7.30
N ILE A 297 13.53 -10.03 8.37
CA ILE A 297 13.52 -11.13 9.33
C ILE A 297 12.34 -12.03 8.98
N VAL A 298 12.63 -13.29 8.62
CA VAL A 298 11.64 -14.33 8.29
C VAL A 298 11.32 -15.25 9.47
#